data_AF-A0A497IJ88-F1
#
_entry.id   AF-A0A497IJ88-F1
#
_cell.length_a   1.000
_cell.length_b   1.000
_cell.length_c   1.000
_cell.angle_alpha   90.00
_cell.angle_beta   90.00
_cell.angle_gamma   90.00
#
_symmetry.space_group_name_H-M   'P 1'
#
loop_
_entity.id
_entity.type
_entity.pdbx_description
1 polymer ?
#
loop_
_entity_poly.entity_id
_entity_poly.type
_entity_poly.pdbx_seq_one_letter_code
_entity_poly.pdbx_strand_id
1 'polypeptide(L)' 'TITEELINALKNALLEKKPAVIVVDGEEDLAVLPAVLLSPATSIVMYGQPGIGGVLVRVDDALREKVKMLLERMQV' A
#
# COMPACT_ATOMS: atom_id res chain seq x y z
N THR A 1 1.11 9.43 7.28
CA THR A 1 -0.17 9.00 7.90
C THR A 1 -0.81 7.94 7.03
N ILE A 2 -1.83 7.21 7.53
CA ILE A 2 -2.71 6.38 6.69
C ILE A 2 -4.14 6.78 7.02
N THR A 3 -4.83 7.41 6.08
CA THR A 3 -6.23 7.84 6.29
C THR A 3 -7.23 6.76 5.87
N GLU A 4 -8.43 6.83 6.44
CA GLU A 4 -9.56 6.00 5.99
C GLU A 4 -9.95 6.31 4.54
N GLU A 5 -9.80 7.56 4.10
CA GLU A 5 -10.07 8.00 2.73
C GLU A 5 -9.17 7.26 1.73
N LEU A 6 -7.86 7.22 2.00
CA LEU A 6 -6.92 6.46 1.18
C LEU A 6 -7.27 4.97 1.13
N ILE A 7 -7.60 4.37 2.28
CA ILE A 7 -7.98 2.95 2.36
C ILE A 7 -9.21 2.67 1.49
N ASN A 8 -10.21 3.53 1.55
CA ASN A 8 -11.44 3.38 0.76
C ASN A 8 -11.20 3.57 -0.73
N ALA A 9 -10.38 4.57 -1.11
CA ALA A 9 -9.99 4.78 -2.51
C ALA A 9 -9.25 3.57 -3.08
N LEU A 10 -8.31 3.00 -2.33
CA LEU A 10 -7.58 1.78 -2.72
C LEU A 10 -8.51 0.58 -2.90
N LYS A 11 -9.44 0.35 -1.95
CA LYS A 11 -10.43 -0.73 -2.05
C LYS A 11 -11.28 -0.60 -3.30
N ASN A 12 -11.80 0.60 -3.57
CA ASN A 12 -12.65 0.84 -4.74
C ASN A 12 -11.87 0.62 -6.06
N ALA A 13 -10.65 1.15 -6.16
CA ALA A 13 -9.80 0.97 -7.33
C ALA A 13 -9.49 -0.52 -7.61
N LEU A 14 -9.21 -1.30 -6.56
CA LEU A 14 -8.96 -2.73 -6.69
C LEU A 14 -10.21 -3.54 -7.06
N LEU A 15 -11.39 -3.12 -6.61
CA LEU A 15 -12.67 -3.76 -6.95
C LEU A 15 -13.05 -3.55 -8.42
N GLU A 16 -12.80 -2.37 -8.98
CA GLU A 16 -13.14 -2.05 -10.36
C GLU A 16 -12.28 -2.79 -11.40
N LYS A 17 -11.10 -3.29 -11.00
CA LYS A 17 -10.15 -4.04 -11.85
C LYS A 17 -9.79 -3.31 -13.16
N LYS A 18 -9.77 -1.99 -13.12
CA LYS A 18 -9.34 -1.12 -14.22
C LYS A 18 -8.13 -0.29 -13.76
N PRO A 19 -7.28 0.18 -14.70
CA PRO A 19 -6.26 1.15 -14.37
C PRO A 19 -6.89 2.38 -13.71
N ALA A 20 -6.39 2.74 -12.53
CA ALA A 20 -6.87 3.86 -11.74
C ALA A 20 -5.69 4.71 -11.27
N VAL A 21 -5.92 6.01 -11.13
CA VAL A 21 -4.98 6.96 -10.53
C VAL A 21 -5.67 7.59 -9.34
N ILE A 22 -5.09 7.43 -8.16
CA ILE A 22 -5.54 8.09 -6.94
C ILE A 22 -4.64 9.31 -6.76
N VAL A 23 -5.26 10.50 -6.70
CA VAL A 23 -4.58 11.76 -6.44
C VAL A 23 -4.80 12.09 -4.97
N VAL A 24 -3.72 12.40 -4.26
CA VAL A 24 -3.74 12.80 -2.85
C VAL A 24 -3.45 14.29 -2.77
N ASP A 25 -4.27 15.04 -2.06
CA ASP A 25 -4.00 16.42 -1.66
C ASP A 25 -3.42 16.42 -0.25
N GLY A 26 -2.10 16.65 -0.13
CA GLY A 26 -1.34 16.48 1.12
C GLY A 26 -0.42 15.26 1.11
N GLU A 27 -0.19 14.65 2.28
CA GLU A 27 0.82 13.60 2.49
C GLU A 27 0.19 12.24 2.87
N GLU A 28 0.54 11.20 2.10
CA GLU A 28 0.18 9.80 2.34
C GLU A 28 1.41 8.88 2.14
N ASP A 29 2.52 9.21 2.82
CA ASP A 29 3.83 8.57 2.62
C ASP A 29 3.86 7.06 2.90
N LEU A 30 2.88 6.57 3.65
CA LEU A 30 2.76 5.16 4.04
C LEU A 30 1.76 4.38 3.19
N ALA A 31 1.31 4.94 2.05
CA ALA A 31 0.32 4.31 1.16
C ALA A 31 0.72 2.91 0.68
N VAL A 32 2.02 2.60 0.66
CA VAL A 32 2.53 1.26 0.35
C VAL A 32 2.00 0.19 1.31
N LEU A 33 1.82 0.51 2.59
CA LEU A 33 1.39 -0.45 3.61
C LEU A 33 -0.04 -0.95 3.37
N PRO A 34 -1.08 -0.09 3.29
CA PRO A 34 -2.43 -0.55 2.95
C PRO A 34 -2.49 -1.10 1.52
N ALA A 35 -1.71 -0.60 0.56
CA ALA A 35 -1.66 -1.16 -0.78
C ALA A 35 -1.23 -2.65 -0.77
N VAL A 36 -0.22 -3.01 0.03
CA VAL A 36 0.20 -4.41 0.19
C VAL A 36 -0.87 -5.28 0.84
N LEU A 37 -1.55 -4.76 1.87
CA LEU A 37 -2.58 -5.52 2.60
C LEU A 37 -3.85 -5.76 1.76
N LEU A 38 -4.24 -4.79 0.95
CA LEU A 38 -5.47 -4.83 0.15
C LEU A 38 -5.30 -5.53 -1.20
N SER A 39 -4.07 -5.56 -1.74
CA SER A 39 -3.80 -6.17 -3.04
C SER A 39 -4.02 -7.68 -3.04
N PRO A 40 -4.48 -8.28 -4.15
CA PRO A 40 -4.54 -9.73 -4.32
C PRO A 40 -3.20 -10.42 -4.05
N ALA A 41 -3.25 -11.70 -3.66
CA ALA A 41 -2.05 -12.53 -3.61
C ALA A 41 -1.43 -12.60 -5.02
N THR A 42 -0.10 -12.60 -5.12
CA THR A 42 0.70 -12.53 -6.38
C THR A 42 0.81 -11.16 -7.05
N SER A 43 0.12 -10.14 -6.55
CA SER A 43 0.29 -8.77 -7.04
C SER A 43 1.72 -8.26 -6.82
N ILE A 44 2.10 -7.26 -7.61
CA ILE A 44 3.33 -6.51 -7.43
C ILE A 44 2.95 -5.11 -6.95
N VAL A 45 3.57 -4.65 -5.86
CA VAL A 45 3.51 -3.27 -5.40
C VAL A 45 4.86 -2.62 -5.69
N MET A 46 4.85 -1.45 -6.31
CA MET A 46 6.05 -0.67 -6.59
C MET A 46 5.94 0.70 -5.92
N TYR A 47 7.02 1.13 -5.27
CA TYR A 47 7.09 2.44 -4.62
C TYR A 47 8.48 3.05 -4.78
N GLY A 48 8.58 4.37 -4.68
CA GLY A 48 9.86 5.07 -4.69
C GLY A 48 10.48 5.11 -3.30
N GLN A 49 11.79 4.88 -3.21
CA GLN A 49 12.55 5.02 -1.98
C GLN A 49 13.74 5.96 -2.19
N PRO A 50 13.85 7.06 -1.41
CA PRO A 50 14.96 7.99 -1.50
C PRO A 50 16.32 7.28 -1.38
N GLY A 51 17.24 7.59 -2.29
CA GLY A 51 18.58 6.99 -2.34
C GLY A 51 18.63 5.56 -2.88
N ILE A 52 17.48 4.91 -3.12
CA ILE A 52 17.39 3.52 -3.61
C ILE A 52 16.73 3.45 -4.99
N GLY A 53 15.79 4.35 -5.29
CA GLY A 53 15.03 4.36 -6.54
C GLY A 53 13.71 3.59 -6.43
N GLY A 54 13.27 2.96 -7.52
CA GLY A 54 12.06 2.15 -7.53
C GLY A 54 12.26 0.82 -6.83
N VAL A 55 11.46 0.55 -5.79
CA VAL A 55 11.43 -0.72 -5.07
C VAL A 55 10.20 -1.50 -5.50
N LEU A 56 10.41 -2.77 -5.85
CA LEU A 56 9.36 -3.68 -6.28
C LEU A 56 9.23 -4.83 -5.29
N VAL A 57 8.03 -5.03 -4.76
CA VAL A 57 7.72 -6.12 -3.82
C VAL A 57 6.59 -6.99 -4.35
N ARG A 58 6.74 -8.30 -4.23
CA ARG A 58 5.68 -9.27 -4.54
C ARG A 58 4.82 -9.49 -3.29
N VAL A 59 3.51 -9.40 -3.46
CA VAL A 59 2.55 -9.64 -2.38
C VAL A 59 2.41 -11.14 -2.15
N ASP A 60 2.90 -11.57 -0.99
CA ASP A 60 2.74 -12.90 -0.43
C ASP A 60 2.34 -12.81 1.06
N ASP A 61 2.08 -13.95 1.69
CA ASP A 61 1.64 -14.00 3.08
C ASP A 61 2.73 -13.52 4.05
N ALA A 62 4.00 -13.81 3.77
CA ALA A 62 5.12 -13.38 4.60
C ALA A 62 5.25 -11.84 4.61
N LEU A 63 5.12 -11.20 3.45
CA LEU A 63 5.13 -9.76 3.32
C LEU A 63 3.91 -9.12 4.02
N ARG A 64 2.72 -9.72 3.88
CA ARG A 64 1.51 -9.23 4.57
C ARG A 64 1.66 -9.28 6.08
N GLU A 65 2.15 -10.38 6.64
CA GLU A 65 2.41 -10.48 8.09
C GLU A 65 3.47 -9.46 8.53
N LYS A 66 4.53 -9.26 7.74
CA LYS A 66 5.53 -8.22 8.03
C LYS A 66 4.90 -6.82 8.07
N VAL A 67 4.03 -6.49 7.11
CA VAL A 67 3.33 -5.19 7.07
C VAL A 67 2.38 -5.03 8.25
N LYS A 68 1.62 -6.07 8.64
CA LYS A 68 0.78 -6.03 9.84
C LYS A 68 1.61 -5.75 11.10
N MET A 69 2.69 -6.48 11.30
CA MET A 69 3.60 -6.27 12.44
C MET A 69 4.20 -4.86 12.46
N LEU A 70 4.51 -4.28 11.29
CA LEU A 70 5.00 -2.90 11.20
C LEU A 70 3.92 -1.92 11.64
N LEU A 71 2.68 -2.07 11.16
CA LEU A 71 1.57 -1.21 11.55
C LEU A 71 1.28 -1.30 13.04
N GLU A 72 1.27 -2.50 13.63
CA GLU A 72 1.10 -2.71 15.07
C GLU A 72 2.16 -1.98 15.90
N ARG A 73 3.42 -1.96 15.43
CA ARG A 73 4.51 -1.23 16.11
C ARG A 73 4.43 0.28 15.97
N MET A 74 3.71 0.78 14.97
CA MET A 74 3.53 2.22 14.72
C MET A 74 2.31 2.78 15.46
N GLN A 75 1.36 1.92 15.84
CA GLN A 75 0.26 2.27 16.72
C GLN A 75 0.78 2.31 18.17
N VAL A 76 1.38 3.45 18.54
CA VAL A 76 1.68 3.81 19.94
C VAL A 76 0.57 4.72 20.46
#